data_AF-A0AAV8WSR5-F1
#
_entry.id   AF-A0AAV8WSR5-F1
#
_cell.length_a   1.000
_cell.length_b   1.000
_cell.length_c   1.000
_cell.angle_alpha   90.00
_cell.angle_beta   90.00
_cell.angle_gamma   90.00
#
_symmetry.space_group_name_H-M   'P 1'
#
loop_
_entity.id
_entity.type
_entity.pdbx_description
1 polymer ?
#
loop_
_entity_poly.entity_id
_entity_poly.type
_entity_poly.pdbx_seq_one_letter_code
_entity_poly.pdbx_strand_id
1 'polypeptide(L)'
;MQLRTRGGLHDHPSSLNAIYRIRMILLGKNPGMVHTHSNVVTPIGTEKEEYLLASAMKQAKIGNITIEKPENMLEDVADSSPSSSSTSSGMSSVSRMASEKDGLLYIAGYLAKKHLKDHPYLGQYTYESKEVINLHSYSIPSWIESLSFGGLIQPSDKWAQQVEKMEKYFNKFHKENFRQGKHIVKRTINYITKKVSEMQISHELIKSFCRQRVFIRIKFLNMKRHEYKLGKRKSSALSSAEHSRKLTKKMKKIIT
;
A
#
# COMPACT_ATOMS: atom_id res chain seq x y z
N MET A 1 28.63 10.21 27.23
CA MET A 1 28.01 8.87 27.32
C MET A 1 27.35 8.77 28.68
N GLN A 2 26.03 8.94 28.77
CA GLN A 2 25.26 8.67 29.99
C GLN A 2 23.78 8.49 29.62
N LEU A 3 23.46 7.33 29.06
CA LEU A 3 22.09 6.87 28.85
C LEU A 3 21.46 6.33 30.15
N ARG A 4 22.14 6.52 31.29
CA ARG A 4 21.84 5.90 32.58
C ARG A 4 20.94 6.75 33.48
N THR A 5 20.59 7.98 33.09
CA THR A 5 19.90 8.93 33.99
C THR A 5 18.52 9.38 33.52
N ARG A 6 18.06 9.05 32.31
CA ARG A 6 16.66 9.29 31.88
C ARG A 6 15.68 8.18 32.27
N GLY A 7 16.06 7.36 33.25
CA GLY A 7 15.17 6.40 33.88
C GLY A 7 15.58 6.28 35.33
N GLY A 8 14.92 7.01 36.22
CA GLY A 8 14.83 6.53 37.60
C GLY A 8 14.31 5.09 37.56
N LEU A 9 15.04 4.18 38.22
CA LEU A 9 14.68 2.80 38.59
C LEU A 9 13.68 2.07 37.66
N HIS A 10 13.94 2.05 36.35
CA HIS A 10 13.12 1.31 35.37
C HIS A 10 14.02 0.47 34.46
N ASP A 11 14.82 -0.40 35.07
CA ASP A 11 15.66 -1.39 34.38
C ASP A 11 14.84 -2.54 33.74
N HIS A 12 13.55 -2.63 34.06
CA HIS A 12 12.62 -3.61 33.50
C HIS A 12 11.40 -2.92 32.87
N PRO A 13 11.55 -2.28 31.69
CA PRO A 13 10.40 -1.75 30.97
C PRO A 13 9.46 -2.89 30.57
N SER A 14 8.15 -2.63 30.61
CA SER A 14 7.18 -3.53 29.96
C SER A 14 7.54 -3.68 28.48
N SER A 15 7.12 -4.79 27.87
CA SER A 15 7.34 -5.05 26.42
C SER A 15 6.89 -3.87 25.55
N LEU A 16 5.78 -3.22 25.92
CA LEU A 16 5.27 -2.03 25.26
C LEU A 16 6.24 -0.82 25.37
N ASN A 17 6.77 -0.57 26.57
CA ASN A 17 7.75 0.50 26.80
C ASN A 17 9.07 0.23 26.09
N ALA A 18 9.51 -1.03 26.02
CA ALA A 18 10.69 -1.43 25.27
C ALA A 18 10.51 -1.15 23.77
N ILE A 19 9.37 -1.53 23.19
CA ILE A 19 9.05 -1.26 21.77
C ILE A 19 9.01 0.24 21.50
N TYR A 20 8.43 1.04 22.40
CA TYR A 20 8.38 2.48 22.24
C TYR A 20 9.79 3.08 22.25
N ARG A 21 10.65 2.66 23.19
CA ARG A 21 12.05 3.09 23.25
C ARG A 21 12.83 2.69 22.01
N ILE A 22 12.67 1.46 21.53
CA ILE A 22 13.30 0.97 20.30
C ILE A 22 12.84 1.81 19.10
N ARG A 23 11.54 2.11 19.00
CA ARG A 23 10.97 2.95 17.95
C ARG A 23 11.53 4.37 17.98
N MET A 24 11.71 4.95 19.16
CA MET A 24 12.32 6.27 19.35
C MET A 24 13.77 6.30 18.88
N ILE A 25 14.54 5.25 19.22
CA ILE A 25 15.93 5.09 18.79
C ILE A 25 16.01 4.93 17.26
N LEU A 26 15.18 4.06 16.69
CA LEU A 26 15.16 3.75 15.24
C LEU A 26 14.74 4.93 14.38
N LEU A 27 13.73 5.68 14.81
CA LEU A 27 13.20 6.79 14.03
C LEU A 27 14.03 8.06 14.17
N GLY A 28 14.95 8.13 15.14
CA GLY A 28 15.68 9.37 15.48
C GLY A 28 14.75 10.54 15.84
N LYS A 29 13.46 10.26 16.07
CA LYS A 29 12.42 11.29 16.25
C LYS A 29 12.38 11.68 17.71
N ASN A 30 12.63 12.96 17.94
CA ASN A 30 12.54 13.64 19.23
C ASN A 30 11.12 13.40 19.83
N PRO A 31 10.96 13.01 21.10
CA PRO A 31 9.63 12.91 21.71
C PRO A 31 8.90 14.27 21.67
N GLY A 32 9.65 15.38 21.59
CA GLY A 32 9.16 16.73 21.30
C GLY A 32 8.39 16.89 19.99
N MET A 33 8.70 16.10 18.94
CA MET A 33 7.97 16.17 17.67
C MET A 33 6.63 15.44 17.70
N VAL A 34 6.34 14.68 18.76
CA VAL A 34 5.01 14.09 19.00
C VAL A 34 4.11 15.07 19.79
N HIS A 35 4.61 16.26 20.14
CA HIS A 35 3.92 17.20 21.03
C HIS A 35 3.25 18.40 20.34
N THR A 36 3.18 18.46 19.00
CA THR A 36 2.39 19.51 18.33
C THR A 36 0.88 19.35 18.55
N HIS A 37 0.41 18.16 18.95
CA HIS A 37 -0.99 17.87 19.26
C HIS A 37 -1.16 17.00 20.52
N SER A 38 -0.42 17.31 21.59
CA SER A 38 -0.63 16.64 22.89
C SER A 38 -1.78 17.30 23.64
N ASN A 39 -2.80 16.53 24.05
CA ASN A 39 -3.92 17.01 24.88
C ASN A 39 -3.56 17.15 26.37
N VAL A 40 -2.27 17.14 26.73
CA VAL A 40 -1.80 17.21 28.12
C VAL A 40 -0.82 18.37 28.25
N VAL A 41 -1.07 19.24 29.24
CA VAL A 41 -0.25 20.42 29.58
C VAL A 41 1.10 19.96 30.15
N THR A 42 2.20 20.42 29.55
CA THR A 42 3.56 20.21 30.08
C THR A 42 3.95 21.29 31.08
N PRO A 43 4.64 20.96 32.20
CA PRO A 43 5.09 21.94 33.18
C PRO A 43 6.21 22.84 32.61
N ILE A 44 6.17 24.12 32.97
CA ILE A 44 7.13 25.14 32.56
C ILE A 44 8.51 24.84 33.18
N GLY A 45 9.55 24.66 32.35
CA GLY A 45 10.94 24.57 32.83
C GLY A 45 11.89 23.61 32.07
N THR A 46 11.41 22.81 31.12
CA THR A 46 12.23 21.79 30.44
C THR A 46 13.01 22.27 29.20
N GLU A 47 13.06 23.58 28.94
CA GLU A 47 13.60 24.12 27.67
C GLU A 47 15.14 24.21 27.60
N LYS A 48 15.87 23.93 28.69
CA LYS A 48 17.32 24.17 28.77
C LYS A 48 18.14 22.93 29.17
N GLU A 49 17.95 21.81 28.48
CA GLU A 49 18.95 20.74 28.49
C GLU A 49 19.68 20.72 27.15
N GLU A 50 20.92 21.22 27.11
CA GLU A 50 21.79 21.05 25.95
C GLU A 50 22.24 19.57 25.84
N TYR A 51 21.92 18.93 24.73
CA TYR A 51 22.17 17.50 24.54
C TYR A 51 23.62 17.20 24.10
N LEU A 52 24.16 16.05 24.52
CA LEU A 52 25.50 15.54 24.19
C LEU A 52 25.87 15.61 22.70
N LEU A 53 24.88 15.45 21.81
CA LEU A 53 25.07 15.54 20.37
C LEU A 53 25.50 16.95 19.92
N ALA A 54 24.91 18.00 20.50
CA ALA A 54 25.28 19.38 20.23
C ALA A 54 26.73 19.67 20.68
N SER A 55 27.13 19.11 21.82
CA SER A 55 28.50 19.25 22.35
C SER A 55 29.52 18.53 21.46
N ALA A 56 29.23 17.30 21.01
CA ALA A 56 30.10 16.56 20.10
C ALA A 56 30.24 17.24 18.72
N MET A 57 29.16 17.79 18.18
CA MET A 57 29.18 18.54 16.91
C MET A 57 29.98 19.83 17.00
N LYS A 58 29.88 20.55 18.13
CA LYS A 58 30.68 21.75 18.42
C LYS A 58 32.17 21.43 18.52
N GLN A 59 32.52 20.31 19.15
CA GLN A 59 33.90 19.87 19.31
C GLN A 59 34.53 19.41 17.98
N ALA A 60 33.73 18.84 17.08
CA ALA A 60 34.17 18.43 15.75
C ALA A 60 34.38 19.62 14.77
N LYS A 61 34.19 20.87 15.20
CA LYS A 61 34.23 22.09 14.36
C LYS A 61 33.42 21.95 13.06
N ILE A 62 32.36 21.16 13.11
CA ILE A 62 31.40 21.06 12.03
C ILE A 62 30.63 22.39 12.08
N GLY A 63 30.93 23.31 11.16
CA GLY A 63 30.18 24.55 11.03
C GLY A 63 28.69 24.26 10.93
N ASN A 64 27.84 25.15 11.47
CA ASN A 64 26.39 24.99 11.55
C ASN A 64 25.83 24.26 10.32
N ILE A 65 25.58 22.96 10.46
CA ILE A 65 24.73 22.26 9.51
C ILE A 65 23.36 22.82 9.81
N THR A 66 22.95 23.78 8.98
CA THR A 66 21.54 24.14 8.87
C THR A 66 20.83 22.87 8.43
N ILE A 67 20.34 22.11 9.39
CA ILE A 67 19.28 21.16 9.13
C ILE A 67 18.08 22.06 8.88
N GLU A 68 17.83 22.33 7.60
CA GLU A 68 16.57 22.91 7.20
C GLU A 68 15.47 22.05 7.82
N LYS A 69 14.73 22.65 8.75
CA LYS A 69 13.45 22.12 9.19
C LYS A 69 12.69 21.77 7.90
N PRO A 70 12.18 20.54 7.71
CA PRO A 70 11.37 20.21 6.54
C PRO A 70 9.97 20.80 6.73
N GLU A 71 9.93 22.11 6.93
CA GLU A 71 8.75 22.94 7.09
C GLU A 71 8.78 24.07 6.05
N ASN A 72 9.66 23.96 5.04
CA ASN A 72 9.61 24.72 3.78
C ASN A 72 10.27 23.96 2.61
N MET A 73 9.90 22.68 2.47
CA MET A 73 9.70 22.07 1.15
C MET A 73 8.27 21.53 1.12
N LEU A 74 7.33 22.49 1.04
CA LEU A 74 5.92 22.43 0.66
C LEU A 74 5.19 23.51 1.49
N GLU A 75 4.78 24.61 0.86
CA GLU A 75 3.50 25.32 1.08
C GLU A 75 3.54 26.76 0.54
N ASP A 76 2.74 27.02 -0.49
CA ASP A 76 1.88 28.19 -0.58
C ASP A 76 0.66 27.79 -1.41
N VAL A 77 -0.31 27.15 -0.75
CA VAL A 77 -1.68 26.97 -1.24
C VAL A 77 -2.62 27.71 -0.30
N ALA A 78 -2.58 29.03 -0.38
CA ALA A 78 -3.71 29.86 0.03
C ALA A 78 -4.76 29.84 -1.10
N ASP A 79 -5.89 29.21 -0.76
CA ASP A 79 -7.25 29.42 -1.27
C ASP A 79 -7.40 30.16 -2.61
N SER A 80 -7.61 29.41 -3.68
CA SER A 80 -8.40 29.87 -4.83
C SER A 80 -9.06 28.67 -5.52
N SER A 81 -10.38 28.75 -5.55
CA SER A 81 -11.39 27.93 -6.25
C SER A 81 -10.94 27.09 -7.47
N PRO A 82 -11.65 25.97 -7.76
CA PRO A 82 -11.19 24.97 -8.71
C PRO A 82 -11.35 25.45 -10.16
N SER A 83 -10.24 25.53 -10.89
CA SER A 83 -10.25 25.53 -12.35
C SER A 83 -9.22 24.52 -12.89
N SER A 84 -9.70 23.77 -13.86
CA SER A 84 -9.06 22.69 -14.60
C SER A 84 -7.70 23.02 -15.21
N SER A 85 -6.72 22.11 -15.07
CA SER A 85 -6.01 21.45 -16.19
C SER A 85 -4.79 20.62 -15.75
N SER A 86 -4.90 19.30 -15.95
CA SER A 86 -3.87 18.32 -16.37
C SER A 86 -2.36 18.57 -16.09
N THR A 87 -1.80 17.87 -15.08
CA THR A 87 -0.41 17.32 -15.05
C THR A 87 -0.11 16.51 -13.76
N SER A 88 -0.69 15.32 -13.58
CA SER A 88 -0.39 14.43 -12.43
C SER A 88 -0.31 12.92 -12.75
N SER A 89 -0.05 12.59 -14.01
CA SER A 89 -0.20 11.22 -14.52
C SER A 89 1.02 10.31 -14.33
N GLY A 90 2.21 10.85 -14.04
CA GLY A 90 3.47 10.09 -14.00
C GLY A 90 3.67 9.23 -12.75
N MET A 91 3.74 9.85 -11.57
CA MET A 91 4.06 9.17 -10.29
C MET A 91 2.98 8.14 -9.88
N SER A 92 1.72 8.42 -10.21
CA SER A 92 0.60 7.52 -9.89
C SER A 92 0.58 6.24 -10.74
N SER A 93 1.20 6.25 -11.93
CA SER A 93 1.22 5.10 -12.84
C SER A 93 2.21 4.02 -12.40
N VAL A 94 3.42 4.42 -11.97
CA VAL A 94 4.50 3.51 -11.56
C VAL A 94 4.13 2.74 -10.28
N SER A 95 3.57 3.43 -9.28
CA SER A 95 3.11 2.81 -8.03
C SER A 95 1.97 1.80 -8.26
N ARG A 96 1.06 2.09 -9.22
CA ARG A 96 0.00 1.15 -9.62
C ARG A 96 0.56 -0.09 -10.29
N MET A 97 1.52 0.05 -11.20
CA MET A 97 2.16 -1.09 -11.88
C MET A 97 2.89 -2.02 -10.91
N ALA A 98 3.62 -1.46 -9.93
CA ALA A 98 4.26 -2.25 -8.89
C ALA A 98 3.23 -3.04 -8.05
N SER A 99 2.16 -2.37 -7.63
CA SER A 99 1.07 -2.99 -6.85
C SER A 99 0.35 -4.10 -7.61
N GLU A 100 0.18 -3.96 -8.93
CA GLU A 100 -0.44 -4.99 -9.77
C GLU A 100 0.43 -6.24 -9.88
N LYS A 101 1.76 -6.07 -9.99
CA LYS A 101 2.71 -7.17 -10.03
C LYS A 101 2.72 -7.95 -8.71
N ASP A 102 2.78 -7.24 -7.59
CA ASP A 102 2.75 -7.85 -6.25
C ASP A 102 1.42 -8.59 -5.99
N GLY A 103 0.29 -7.98 -6.39
CA GLY A 103 -1.01 -8.62 -6.33
C GLY A 103 -1.10 -9.89 -7.18
N LEU A 104 -0.43 -9.92 -8.35
CA LEU A 104 -0.37 -11.11 -9.18
C LEU A 104 0.48 -12.21 -8.56
N LEU A 105 1.64 -11.86 -7.97
CA LEU A 105 2.48 -12.80 -7.21
C LEU A 105 1.72 -13.40 -6.03
N TYR A 106 0.91 -12.59 -5.33
CA TYR A 106 0.07 -13.10 -4.24
C TYR A 106 -0.96 -14.13 -4.72
N ILE A 107 -1.57 -13.91 -5.90
CA ILE A 107 -2.46 -14.90 -6.53
C ILE A 107 -1.66 -16.16 -6.91
N ALA A 108 -0.45 -16.01 -7.44
CA ALA A 108 0.42 -17.13 -7.78
C ALA A 108 0.76 -17.98 -6.55
N GLY A 109 1.11 -17.35 -5.43
CA GLY A 109 1.36 -18.01 -4.14
C GLY A 109 0.12 -18.71 -3.57
N TYR A 110 -1.07 -18.08 -3.67
CA TYR A 110 -2.33 -18.72 -3.30
C TYR A 110 -2.60 -20.00 -4.12
N LEU A 111 -2.39 -19.94 -5.44
CA LEU A 111 -2.58 -21.10 -6.32
C LEU A 111 -1.55 -22.20 -6.04
N ALA A 112 -0.29 -21.82 -5.79
CA ALA A 112 0.76 -22.75 -5.38
C ALA A 112 0.38 -23.46 -4.08
N LYS A 113 -0.12 -22.73 -3.07
CA LYS A 113 -0.60 -23.31 -1.81
C LYS A 113 -1.73 -24.29 -2.00
N LYS A 114 -2.68 -23.96 -2.87
CA LYS A 114 -3.82 -24.83 -3.17
C LYS A 114 -3.40 -26.16 -3.79
N HIS A 115 -2.36 -26.14 -4.62
CA HIS A 115 -1.87 -27.28 -5.39
C HIS A 115 -0.54 -27.84 -4.87
N LEU A 116 -0.14 -27.49 -3.65
CA LEU A 116 1.19 -27.80 -3.13
C LEU A 116 1.46 -29.30 -3.04
N LYS A 117 0.42 -30.09 -2.71
CA LYS A 117 0.53 -31.56 -2.59
C LYS A 117 0.84 -32.21 -3.93
N ASP A 118 0.17 -31.79 -4.98
CA ASP A 118 0.27 -32.39 -6.32
C ASP A 118 1.41 -31.76 -7.14
N HIS A 119 1.76 -30.51 -6.83
CA HIS A 119 2.76 -29.72 -7.54
C HIS A 119 3.68 -28.96 -6.56
N PRO A 120 4.59 -29.66 -5.83
CA PRO A 120 5.46 -29.03 -4.84
C PRO A 120 6.42 -27.98 -5.42
N TYR A 121 6.75 -28.09 -6.71
CA TYR A 121 7.67 -27.18 -7.40
C TYR A 121 7.09 -25.77 -7.68
N LEU A 122 5.81 -25.52 -7.36
CA LEU A 122 5.17 -24.22 -7.61
C LEU A 122 5.61 -23.12 -6.64
N GLY A 123 6.17 -23.48 -5.49
CA GLY A 123 6.63 -22.54 -4.50
C GLY A 123 6.90 -23.22 -3.16
N GLN A 124 7.40 -22.44 -2.21
CA GLN A 124 7.73 -22.91 -0.87
C GLN A 124 7.18 -21.94 0.18
N TYR A 125 7.06 -22.39 1.43
CA TYR A 125 6.67 -21.49 2.50
C TYR A 125 7.75 -20.44 2.75
N THR A 126 7.33 -19.24 3.10
CA THR A 126 8.25 -18.11 3.35
C THR A 126 9.19 -18.36 4.54
N TYR A 127 8.80 -19.20 5.52
CA TYR A 127 9.71 -19.62 6.59
C TYR A 127 10.83 -20.57 6.12
N GLU A 128 10.64 -21.24 4.97
CA GLU A 128 11.63 -22.16 4.38
C GLU A 128 12.62 -21.41 3.49
N SER A 129 12.34 -20.14 3.19
CA SER A 129 13.22 -19.29 2.39
C SER A 129 14.51 -19.02 3.16
N LYS A 130 15.61 -19.64 2.71
CA LYS A 130 16.95 -19.45 3.26
C LYS A 130 17.45 -18.01 3.11
N GLU A 131 16.91 -17.26 2.15
CA GLU A 131 17.25 -15.86 1.89
C GLU A 131 16.81 -14.94 3.02
N VAL A 132 15.71 -15.25 3.71
CA VAL A 132 15.19 -14.49 4.86
C VAL A 132 16.07 -14.68 6.12
N ILE A 133 16.79 -15.80 6.19
CA ILE A 133 17.65 -16.16 7.33
C ILE A 133 19.04 -15.52 7.20
N ASN A 134 19.40 -15.01 6.02
CA ASN A 134 20.67 -14.32 5.83
C ASN A 134 20.56 -12.89 6.40
N LEU A 135 20.92 -12.74 7.68
CA LEU A 135 20.91 -11.51 8.47
C LEU A 135 21.69 -10.33 7.85
N HIS A 136 22.41 -10.55 6.75
CA HIS A 136 23.24 -9.58 6.05
C HIS A 136 22.86 -9.37 4.58
N SER A 137 21.73 -9.92 4.12
CA SER A 137 21.18 -9.55 2.81
C SER A 137 20.52 -8.17 2.92
N TYR A 138 21.21 -7.12 2.48
CA TYR A 138 20.66 -5.75 2.38
C TYR A 138 19.60 -5.60 1.26
N SER A 139 19.10 -6.71 0.73
CA SER A 139 18.04 -6.72 -0.27
C SER A 139 16.71 -6.34 0.37
N ILE A 140 15.98 -5.44 -0.29
CA ILE A 140 14.62 -5.09 0.11
C ILE A 140 13.75 -6.36 -0.02
N PRO A 141 13.06 -6.79 1.05
CA PRO A 141 12.20 -7.97 0.98
C PRO A 141 11.07 -7.74 -0.01
N SER A 142 10.64 -8.81 -0.68
CA SER A 142 9.46 -8.76 -1.52
C SER A 142 8.21 -8.42 -0.70
N TRP A 143 7.16 -7.94 -1.37
CA TRP A 143 5.91 -7.59 -0.69
C TRP A 143 5.32 -8.79 0.08
N ILE A 144 5.39 -10.00 -0.49
CA ILE A 144 4.90 -11.24 0.16
C ILE A 144 5.72 -11.55 1.42
N GLU A 145 7.04 -11.40 1.37
CA GLU A 145 7.91 -11.59 2.54
C GLU A 145 7.63 -10.55 3.63
N SER A 146 7.42 -9.29 3.25
CA SER A 146 7.07 -8.23 4.19
C SER A 146 5.69 -8.45 4.85
N LEU A 147 4.76 -9.10 4.14
CA LEU A 147 3.41 -9.40 4.63
C LEU A 147 3.35 -10.69 5.45
N SER A 148 4.23 -11.65 5.15
CA SER A 148 4.15 -13.01 5.67
C SER A 148 4.85 -13.16 7.02
N PHE A 149 4.15 -13.74 7.98
CA PHE A 149 4.73 -14.28 9.21
C PHE A 149 5.18 -15.75 9.02
N GLY A 150 5.72 -16.10 7.85
CA GLY A 150 6.14 -17.46 7.48
C GLY A 150 5.06 -18.32 6.82
N GLY A 151 3.76 -18.06 7.03
CA GLY A 151 2.67 -18.95 6.60
C GLY A 151 2.21 -18.79 5.13
N LEU A 152 2.68 -17.78 4.41
CA LEU A 152 2.41 -17.60 2.98
C LEU A 152 3.43 -18.37 2.13
N ILE A 153 3.01 -18.72 0.91
CA ILE A 153 3.87 -19.36 -0.09
C ILE A 153 4.47 -18.30 -1.00
N GLN A 154 5.79 -18.32 -1.10
CA GLN A 154 6.53 -17.63 -2.13
C GLN A 154 6.50 -18.50 -3.41
N PRO A 155 5.91 -18.02 -4.52
CA PRO A 155 5.91 -18.78 -5.77
C PRO A 155 7.34 -18.92 -6.32
N SER A 156 7.63 -20.04 -6.99
CA SER A 156 8.89 -20.21 -7.71
C SER A 156 8.95 -19.27 -8.92
N ASP A 157 10.14 -18.85 -9.34
CA ASP A 157 10.31 -17.92 -10.47
C ASP A 157 9.66 -18.45 -11.75
N LYS A 158 9.81 -19.75 -12.00
CA LYS A 158 9.18 -20.42 -13.15
C LYS A 158 7.66 -20.31 -13.07
N TRP A 159 7.06 -20.56 -11.91
CA TRP A 159 5.61 -20.45 -11.74
C TRP A 159 5.12 -19.00 -11.84
N ALA A 160 5.85 -18.04 -11.27
CA ALA A 160 5.54 -16.62 -11.37
C ALA A 160 5.50 -16.15 -12.84
N GLN A 161 6.50 -16.53 -13.65
CA GLN A 161 6.53 -16.24 -15.09
C GLN A 161 5.37 -16.91 -15.85
N GLN A 162 5.00 -18.13 -15.46
CA GLN A 162 3.85 -18.83 -16.03
C GLN A 162 2.54 -18.08 -15.76
N VAL A 163 2.33 -17.63 -14.52
CA VAL A 163 1.16 -16.83 -14.12
C VAL A 163 1.13 -15.47 -14.81
N GLU A 164 2.27 -14.80 -14.95
CA GLU A 164 2.38 -13.53 -15.69
C GLU A 164 1.95 -13.67 -17.15
N LYS A 165 2.41 -14.73 -17.84
CA LYS A 165 1.97 -15.02 -19.20
C LYS A 165 0.47 -15.33 -19.27
N MET A 166 -0.07 -16.13 -18.35
CA MET A 166 -1.51 -16.38 -18.28
C MET A 166 -2.31 -15.09 -18.06
N GLU A 167 -1.80 -14.18 -17.24
CA GLU A 167 -2.43 -12.89 -16.98
C GLU A 167 -2.46 -11.98 -18.21
N LYS A 168 -1.35 -11.93 -18.94
CA LYS A 168 -1.28 -11.20 -20.22
C LYS A 168 -2.37 -11.68 -21.19
N TYR A 169 -2.58 -12.99 -21.30
CA TYR A 169 -3.65 -13.54 -22.14
C TYR A 169 -5.05 -13.31 -21.58
N PHE A 170 -5.22 -13.37 -20.26
CA PHE A 170 -6.49 -13.01 -19.60
C PHE A 170 -6.90 -11.58 -19.94
N ASN A 171 -5.97 -10.63 -19.79
CA ASN A 171 -6.22 -9.23 -20.13
C ASN A 171 -6.43 -9.01 -21.62
N LYS A 172 -5.70 -9.73 -22.49
CA LYS A 172 -5.94 -9.67 -23.94
C LYS A 172 -7.34 -10.18 -24.32
N PHE A 173 -7.85 -11.20 -23.64
CA PHE A 173 -9.15 -11.80 -23.94
C PHE A 173 -10.33 -10.95 -23.46
N HIS A 174 -10.20 -10.31 -22.29
CA HIS A 174 -11.28 -9.57 -21.64
C HIS A 174 -11.18 -8.05 -21.88
N LYS A 175 -9.97 -7.48 -22.01
CA LYS A 175 -9.72 -6.03 -21.97
C LYS A 175 -10.20 -5.45 -20.63
N GLU A 176 -10.97 -4.37 -20.64
CA GLU A 176 -11.46 -3.70 -19.43
C GLU A 176 -12.63 -4.44 -18.75
N ASN A 177 -13.52 -5.03 -19.55
CA ASN A 177 -14.74 -5.70 -19.10
C ASN A 177 -14.70 -7.20 -19.41
N PHE A 178 -15.79 -7.94 -19.15
CA PHE A 178 -15.91 -9.28 -19.71
C PHE A 178 -16.36 -9.24 -21.17
N ARG A 179 -15.76 -10.09 -22.00
CA ARG A 179 -16.26 -10.36 -23.34
C ARG A 179 -17.66 -10.96 -23.23
N GLN A 180 -18.63 -10.38 -23.94
CA GLN A 180 -20.02 -10.81 -23.90
C GLN A 180 -20.17 -12.30 -24.29
N GLY A 181 -21.15 -12.96 -23.68
CA GLY A 181 -21.56 -14.34 -23.96
C GLY A 181 -21.61 -15.24 -22.72
N LYS A 182 -22.25 -16.41 -22.90
CA LYS A 182 -22.44 -17.41 -21.84
C LYS A 182 -21.12 -18.16 -21.54
N HIS A 183 -21.07 -18.81 -20.38
CA HIS A 183 -19.97 -19.69 -19.95
C HIS A 183 -18.58 -19.03 -19.94
N ILE A 184 -18.47 -17.84 -19.34
CA ILE A 184 -17.25 -17.03 -19.34
C ILE A 184 -16.02 -17.81 -18.87
N VAL A 185 -16.13 -18.58 -17.78
CA VAL A 185 -15.02 -19.35 -17.22
C VAL A 185 -14.51 -20.40 -18.21
N LYS A 186 -15.40 -21.22 -18.79
CA LYS A 186 -15.02 -22.27 -19.76
C LYS A 186 -14.33 -21.66 -20.99
N ARG A 187 -14.85 -20.54 -21.49
CA ARG A 187 -14.26 -19.83 -22.64
C ARG A 187 -12.87 -19.28 -22.32
N THR A 188 -12.68 -18.69 -21.13
CA THR A 188 -11.39 -18.20 -20.67
C THR A 188 -10.38 -19.33 -20.53
N ILE A 189 -10.78 -20.47 -19.94
CA ILE A 189 -9.92 -21.66 -19.83
C ILE A 189 -9.48 -22.15 -21.20
N ASN A 190 -10.41 -22.35 -22.13
CA ASN A 190 -10.08 -22.84 -23.47
C ASN A 190 -9.15 -21.87 -24.22
N TYR A 191 -9.40 -20.57 -24.10
CA TYR A 191 -8.56 -19.55 -24.73
C TYR A 191 -7.14 -19.55 -24.17
N ILE A 192 -7.00 -19.53 -22.85
CA ILE A 192 -5.68 -19.47 -22.19
C ILE A 192 -4.93 -20.78 -22.44
N THR A 193 -5.58 -21.94 -22.31
CA THR A 193 -4.98 -23.26 -22.58
C THR A 193 -4.37 -23.32 -23.99
N LYS A 194 -5.08 -22.83 -25.00
CA LYS A 194 -4.57 -22.76 -26.37
C LYS A 194 -3.37 -21.82 -26.53
N LYS A 195 -3.26 -20.79 -25.68
CA LYS A 195 -2.20 -19.77 -25.77
C LYS A 195 -0.95 -20.10 -24.96
N VAL A 196 -1.06 -20.97 -23.96
CA VAL A 196 0.07 -21.38 -23.11
C VAL A 196 0.44 -22.85 -23.31
N SER A 197 0.02 -23.47 -24.42
CA SER A 197 0.27 -24.89 -24.72
C SER A 197 1.76 -25.25 -24.75
N GLU A 198 2.60 -24.32 -25.21
CA GLU A 198 4.07 -24.48 -25.27
C GLU A 198 4.73 -24.57 -23.88
N MET A 199 4.05 -24.07 -22.84
CA MET A 199 4.63 -23.90 -21.51
C MET A 199 4.43 -25.10 -20.58
N GLN A 200 3.80 -26.17 -21.09
CA GLN A 200 3.54 -27.43 -20.37
C GLN A 200 2.92 -27.23 -18.98
N ILE A 201 1.99 -26.28 -18.86
CA ILE A 201 1.28 -26.03 -17.61
C ILE A 201 0.16 -27.07 -17.46
N SER A 202 0.06 -27.70 -16.30
CA SER A 202 -1.05 -28.61 -15.98
C SER A 202 -2.40 -27.92 -16.18
N HIS A 203 -3.32 -28.61 -16.84
CA HIS A 203 -4.64 -28.07 -17.15
C HIS A 203 -5.43 -27.66 -15.88
N GLU A 204 -5.22 -28.35 -14.75
CA GLU A 204 -5.89 -28.00 -13.49
C GLU A 204 -5.38 -26.67 -12.90
N LEU A 205 -4.10 -26.35 -13.11
CA LEU A 205 -3.51 -25.06 -12.70
C LEU A 205 -4.09 -23.92 -13.54
N ILE A 206 -4.18 -24.09 -14.86
CA ILE A 206 -4.80 -23.12 -15.77
C ILE A 206 -6.25 -22.88 -15.37
N LYS A 207 -7.00 -23.95 -15.11
CA LYS A 207 -8.40 -23.90 -14.68
C LYS A 207 -8.58 -23.18 -13.35
N SER A 208 -7.71 -23.46 -12.38
CA SER A 208 -7.72 -22.79 -11.07
C SER A 208 -7.40 -21.30 -11.19
N PHE A 209 -6.39 -20.94 -11.98
CA PHE A 209 -6.06 -19.54 -12.28
C PHE A 209 -7.24 -18.80 -12.93
N CYS A 210 -7.82 -19.36 -14.00
CA CYS A 210 -8.92 -18.74 -14.72
C CYS A 210 -10.13 -18.48 -13.82
N ARG A 211 -10.51 -19.47 -12.99
CA ARG A 211 -11.62 -19.31 -12.04
C ARG A 211 -11.36 -18.20 -11.04
N GLN A 212 -10.17 -18.20 -10.43
CA GLN A 212 -9.80 -17.20 -9.45
C GLN A 212 -9.81 -15.79 -10.08
N ARG A 213 -9.24 -15.64 -11.28
CA ARG A 213 -9.21 -14.34 -11.95
C ARG A 213 -10.55 -13.84 -12.41
N VAL A 214 -11.43 -14.72 -12.93
CA VAL A 214 -12.81 -14.33 -13.25
C VAL A 214 -13.52 -13.84 -11.99
N PHE A 215 -13.39 -14.55 -10.87
CA PHE A 215 -14.03 -14.14 -9.62
C PHE A 215 -13.53 -12.78 -9.11
N ILE A 216 -12.20 -12.58 -9.10
CA ILE A 216 -11.59 -11.29 -8.73
C ILE A 216 -12.09 -10.17 -9.65
N ARG A 217 -12.11 -10.39 -10.97
CA ARG A 217 -12.58 -9.39 -11.93
C ARG A 217 -14.07 -9.07 -11.76
N ILE A 218 -14.92 -10.05 -11.45
CA ILE A 218 -16.34 -9.81 -11.11
C ILE A 218 -16.44 -8.89 -9.89
N LYS A 219 -15.72 -9.20 -8.80
CA LYS A 219 -15.71 -8.37 -7.60
C LYS A 219 -15.25 -6.94 -7.90
N PHE A 220 -14.18 -6.79 -8.67
CA PHE A 220 -13.67 -5.49 -9.08
C PHE A 220 -14.69 -4.68 -9.89
N LEU A 221 -15.34 -5.29 -10.87
CA LEU A 221 -16.35 -4.61 -11.69
C LEU A 221 -17.59 -4.22 -10.86
N ASN A 222 -17.98 -5.06 -9.90
CA ASN A 222 -19.07 -4.75 -8.98
C ASN A 222 -18.72 -3.58 -8.05
N MET A 223 -17.50 -3.55 -7.52
CA MET A 223 -16.98 -2.45 -6.70
C MET A 223 -16.97 -1.14 -7.50
N LYS A 224 -16.39 -1.12 -8.71
CA LYS A 224 -16.41 0.04 -9.60
C LYS A 224 -17.82 0.52 -9.91
N ARG A 225 -18.76 -0.40 -10.15
CA ARG A 225 -20.17 -0.06 -10.40
C ARG A 225 -20.82 0.58 -9.17
N HIS A 226 -20.50 0.11 -7.97
CA HIS A 226 -21.00 0.67 -6.72
C HIS A 226 -20.47 2.08 -6.47
N GLU A 227 -19.16 2.29 -6.65
CA GLU A 227 -18.51 3.61 -6.57
C GLU A 227 -19.13 4.61 -7.55
N TYR A 228 -19.35 4.19 -8.80
CA TYR A 228 -20.00 5.02 -9.81
C TYR A 228 -21.43 5.43 -9.39
N LYS A 229 -22.22 4.49 -8.87
CA LYS A 229 -23.58 4.78 -8.38
C LYS A 229 -23.56 5.74 -7.19
N LEU A 230 -22.63 5.58 -6.26
CA LEU A 230 -22.47 6.49 -5.12
C LEU A 230 -22.09 7.89 -5.57
N GLY A 231 -21.15 8.02 -6.52
CA GLY A 231 -20.78 9.30 -7.12
C GLY A 231 -21.96 10.01 -7.76
N LYS A 232 -22.76 9.28 -8.56
CA LYS A 232 -23.96 9.83 -9.22
C LYS A 232 -25.03 10.29 -8.23
N ARG A 233 -25.22 9.57 -7.11
CA ARG A 233 -26.16 9.97 -6.04
C ARG A 233 -25.70 11.25 -5.32
N LYS A 234 -24.40 11.39 -5.08
CA LYS A 234 -23.82 12.61 -4.48
C LYS A 234 -23.98 13.82 -5.42
N SER A 235 -23.68 13.66 -6.71
CA SER A 235 -23.84 14.74 -7.68
C SER A 235 -25.30 15.16 -7.89
N SER A 236 -26.24 14.22 -7.91
CA SER A 236 -27.67 14.54 -8.02
C SER A 236 -28.21 15.23 -6.76
N ALA A 237 -27.74 14.82 -5.57
CA ALA A 237 -28.11 15.47 -4.31
C ALA A 237 -27.60 16.90 -4.21
N LEU A 238 -26.35 17.16 -4.65
CA LEU A 238 -25.77 18.50 -4.72
C LEU A 238 -26.54 19.41 -5.69
N SER A 239 -26.85 18.91 -6.88
CA SER A 239 -27.68 19.62 -7.88
C SER A 239 -29.07 19.98 -7.33
N SER A 240 -29.72 19.05 -6.62
CA SER A 240 -31.03 19.30 -5.99
C SER A 240 -30.93 20.35 -4.87
N ALA A 241 -29.88 20.29 -4.04
CA ALA A 241 -29.65 21.25 -2.96
C ALA A 241 -29.37 22.67 -3.49
N GLU A 242 -28.62 22.78 -4.59
CA GLU A 242 -28.39 24.07 -5.27
C GLU A 242 -29.67 24.65 -5.86
N HIS A 243 -30.53 23.83 -6.44
CA HIS A 243 -31.83 24.26 -6.96
C HIS A 243 -32.74 24.80 -5.84
N SER A 244 -32.84 24.08 -4.71
CA SER A 244 -33.60 24.54 -3.53
C SER A 244 -33.03 25.82 -2.91
N ARG A 245 -31.69 26.00 -2.88
CA ARG A 245 -31.05 27.25 -2.44
C ARG A 245 -31.37 28.43 -3.37
N LYS A 246 -31.46 28.21 -4.68
CA LYS A 246 -31.84 29.26 -5.64
C LYS A 246 -33.31 29.68 -5.46
N LEU A 247 -34.21 28.72 -5.25
CA LEU A 247 -35.64 28.99 -5.00
C LEU A 247 -35.87 29.78 -3.71
N THR A 248 -35.22 29.38 -2.61
CA THR A 248 -35.33 30.07 -1.32
C THR A 248 -34.77 31.50 -1.37
N LYS A 249 -33.66 31.75 -2.08
CA LYS A 249 -33.14 33.11 -2.33
C LYS A 249 -34.11 33.96 -3.17
N LYS A 250 -34.81 33.37 -4.14
CA LYS A 250 -35.79 34.07 -4.99
C LYS A 250 -37.04 34.48 -4.20
N MET A 251 -37.54 33.63 -3.31
CA MET A 251 -38.69 33.96 -2.45
C MET A 251 -38.38 35.08 -1.45
N LYS A 252 -37.17 35.10 -0.87
CA LYS A 252 -36.75 36.18 0.05
C LYS A 252 -36.67 37.56 -0.64
N LYS A 253 -36.45 37.60 -1.95
CA LYS A 253 -36.40 38.85 -2.74
C LYS A 253 -37.77 39.43 -3.11
N ILE A 254 -38.86 38.67 -2.94
CA ILE A 254 -40.22 39.10 -3.32
C ILE A 254 -40.97 39.69 -2.11
N ILE A 255 -40.47 39.45 -0.89
CA ILE A 255 -41.09 39.88 0.38
C ILE A 255 -40.50 41.22 0.88
N THR A 256 -39.62 41.86 0.10
CA THR A 256 -39.02 43.17 0.39
C THR A 256 -39.36 44.14 -0.73
#